data_AF-A0A673NBA4-F1
#
_entry.id   AF-A0A673NBA4-F1
#
_cell.length_a   1.000
_cell.length_b   1.000
_cell.length_c   1.000
_cell.angle_alpha   90.00
_cell.angle_beta   90.00
_cell.angle_gamma   90.00
#
_symmetry.space_group_name_H-M   'P 1'
#
loop_
_entity.id
_entity.type
_entity.pdbx_description
1 polymer ?
#
loop_
_entity_poly.entity_id
_entity_poly.type
_entity_poly.pdbx_seq_one_letter_code
_entity_poly.pdbx_strand_id
1 'polypeptide(L)'
;MLQATDEERMKEKQLKKTNTIRWFKETQVRKLTRDGGFPSWFHGMITRRRAEDLLIDKPLGCFLVRVGQSREGFTLTYRYVPNIVLS
;
A
#
# COMPACT_ATOMS: atom_id res chain seq x y z
N MET A 1 12.54 30.54 5.24
CA MET A 1 12.93 29.58 4.17
C MET A 1 12.47 28.13 4.40
N LEU A 2 12.08 27.71 5.62
CA LEU A 2 11.68 26.32 5.92
C LEU A 2 10.34 25.85 5.32
N GLN A 3 9.46 26.77 4.88
CA GLN A 3 8.11 26.43 4.41
C GLN A 3 8.07 25.96 2.95
N ALA A 4 8.89 26.56 2.08
CA ALA A 4 8.91 26.22 0.65
C ALA A 4 9.35 24.77 0.40
N THR A 5 10.31 24.28 1.18
CA THR A 5 10.83 22.92 1.05
C THR A 5 9.81 21.86 1.46
N ASP A 6 8.97 22.16 2.46
CA ASP A 6 7.89 21.26 2.86
C ASP A 6 6.77 21.21 1.83
N GLU A 7 6.41 22.34 1.24
CA GLU A 7 5.42 22.39 0.16
C GLU A 7 5.87 21.63 -1.09
N GLU A 8 7.13 21.79 -1.50
CA GLU A 8 7.72 21.07 -2.63
C GLU A 8 7.68 19.55 -2.40
N ARG A 9 8.09 19.11 -1.20
CA ARG A 9 8.06 17.70 -0.81
C ARG A 9 6.63 17.13 -0.81
N MET A 10 5.65 17.92 -0.37
CA MET A 10 4.24 17.53 -0.40
C MET A 10 3.70 17.43 -1.83
N LYS A 11 4.04 18.40 -2.70
CA LYS A 11 3.69 18.36 -4.13
C LYS A 11 4.29 17.14 -4.81
N GLU A 12 5.56 16.85 -4.57
CA GLU A 12 6.24 15.67 -5.12
C GLU A 12 5.57 14.37 -4.67
N LYS A 13 5.26 14.25 -3.37
CA LYS A 13 4.55 13.09 -2.82
C LYS A 13 3.17 12.92 -3.44
N GLN A 14 2.44 14.02 -3.63
CA GLN A 14 1.12 14.00 -4.26
C GLN A 14 1.21 13.62 -5.75
N LEU A 15 2.21 14.12 -6.47
CA LEU A 15 2.47 13.76 -7.86
C LEU A 15 2.77 12.26 -7.99
N LYS A 16 3.68 11.72 -7.17
CA LYS A 16 3.99 10.29 -7.14
C LYS A 16 2.76 9.43 -6.88
N LYS A 17 1.91 9.86 -5.94
CA LYS A 17 0.64 9.19 -5.62
C LYS A 17 -0.31 9.16 -6.84
N THR A 18 -0.50 10.30 -7.50
CA THR A 18 -1.34 10.40 -8.72
C THR A 18 -0.78 9.56 -9.85
N ASN A 19 0.55 9.61 -10.04
CA ASN A 19 1.43 8.64 -10.70
C ASN A 19 0.90 7.22 -10.65
N THR A 20 0.98 6.68 -9.44
CA THR A 20 0.67 5.29 -9.18
C THR A 20 -0.82 4.98 -9.31
N ILE A 21 -1.72 5.91 -8.98
CA ILE A 21 -3.17 5.72 -9.20
C ILE A 21 -3.46 5.56 -10.69
N ARG A 22 -2.87 6.43 -11.53
CA ARG A 22 -3.04 6.38 -12.98
C ARG A 22 -2.54 5.05 -13.54
N TRP A 23 -1.30 4.69 -13.23
CA TRP A 23 -0.72 3.40 -13.61
C TRP A 23 -1.61 2.22 -13.20
N PHE A 24 -2.11 2.22 -11.97
CA PHE A 24 -2.96 1.14 -11.46
C PHE A 24 -4.26 1.02 -12.27
N LYS A 25 -4.95 2.14 -12.50
CA LYS A 25 -6.19 2.21 -13.28
C LYS A 25 -5.99 1.72 -14.72
N GLU A 26 -4.93 2.19 -15.37
CA GLU A 26 -4.67 1.92 -16.77
C GLU A 26 -4.17 0.49 -17.01
N THR A 27 -3.39 -0.08 -16.08
CA THR A 27 -2.66 -1.33 -16.35
C THR A 27 -3.07 -2.54 -15.49
N GLN A 28 -3.59 -2.31 -14.28
CA GLN A 28 -3.77 -3.38 -13.29
C GLN A 28 -5.22 -3.73 -12.99
N VAL A 29 -6.16 -2.77 -13.08
CA VAL A 29 -7.58 -3.00 -12.72
C VAL A 29 -8.13 -4.23 -13.41
N ARG A 30 -8.03 -4.30 -14.75
CA ARG A 30 -8.54 -5.43 -15.54
C ARG A 30 -7.86 -6.77 -15.21
N LYS A 31 -6.59 -6.73 -14.75
CA LYS A 31 -5.83 -7.95 -14.41
C LYS A 31 -6.19 -8.49 -13.03
N LEU A 32 -6.56 -7.60 -12.12
CA LEU A 32 -6.89 -7.94 -10.73
C LEU A 32 -8.37 -8.23 -10.52
N THR A 33 -9.26 -7.58 -11.27
CA THR A 33 -10.70 -7.81 -11.13
C THR A 33 -11.08 -9.19 -11.67
N ARG A 34 -11.83 -9.95 -10.87
CA ARG A 34 -12.50 -11.19 -11.27
C ARG A 34 -13.99 -11.05 -10.96
N ASP A 35 -14.86 -11.47 -11.87
CA ASP A 35 -16.32 -11.44 -11.69
C ASP A 35 -16.87 -10.07 -11.24
N GLY A 36 -16.26 -8.99 -11.72
CA GLY A 36 -16.66 -7.62 -11.40
C GLY A 36 -16.17 -7.08 -10.04
N GLY A 37 -15.43 -7.87 -9.26
CA GLY A 37 -14.89 -7.49 -7.95
C GLY A 37 -13.38 -7.58 -7.84
N PHE A 38 -12.81 -6.90 -6.84
CA PHE A 38 -11.43 -7.14 -6.43
C PHE A 38 -11.36 -8.32 -5.44
N PRO A 39 -10.26 -9.07 -5.41
CA PRO A 39 -10.04 -10.11 -4.41
C PRO A 39 -10.12 -9.53 -2.99
N SER A 40 -10.65 -10.30 -2.03
CA SER A 40 -10.83 -9.85 -0.64
C SER A 40 -9.53 -9.46 0.08
N TRP A 41 -8.39 -9.98 -0.39
CA TRP A 41 -7.05 -9.63 0.11
C TRP A 41 -6.46 -8.36 -0.51
N PHE A 42 -7.13 -7.73 -1.49
CA PHE A 42 -6.68 -6.49 -2.13
C PHE A 42 -7.36 -5.27 -1.53
N HIS A 43 -6.57 -4.31 -1.04
CA HIS A 43 -7.07 -3.14 -0.30
C HIS A 43 -6.83 -1.80 -1.00
N GLY A 44 -6.43 -1.81 -2.28
CA GLY A 44 -6.20 -0.57 -3.03
C GLY A 44 -5.04 0.25 -2.46
N MET A 45 -5.15 1.58 -2.53
CA MET A 45 -4.11 2.51 -2.08
C MET A 45 -4.33 2.94 -0.63
N ILE A 46 -3.78 2.16 0.31
CA ILE A 46 -3.75 2.48 1.74
C ILE A 46 -2.31 2.76 2.22
N THR A 47 -2.18 3.46 3.35
CA THR A 47 -0.88 3.70 3.98
C THR A 47 -0.35 2.40 4.60
N ARG A 48 0.96 2.35 4.84
CA ARG A 48 1.59 1.24 5.58
C ARG A 48 0.94 1.05 6.96
N ARG A 49 0.78 2.15 7.72
CA ARG A 49 0.16 2.12 9.04
C ARG A 49 -1.25 1.53 9.00
N ARG A 50 -2.09 1.97 8.05
CA ARG A 50 -3.45 1.43 7.90
C ARG A 50 -3.44 -0.07 7.57
N ALA A 51 -2.48 -0.54 6.77
CA ALA A 51 -2.33 -1.96 6.48
C ALA A 51 -1.92 -2.78 7.71
N GLU A 52 -1.02 -2.25 8.54
CA GLU A 52 -0.61 -2.85 9.82
C GLU A 52 -1.79 -2.90 10.81
N ASP A 53 -2.55 -1.80 10.93
CA ASP A 53 -3.74 -1.72 11.77
C ASP A 53 -4.81 -2.77 11.37
N LEU A 54 -5.00 -3.03 10.07
CA LEU A 54 -5.96 -4.04 9.60
C LEU A 54 -5.56 -5.48 9.97
N LEU A 55 -4.28 -5.71 10.27
CA LEU A 55 -3.73 -7.02 10.62
C LEU A 55 -3.50 -7.19 12.13
N ILE A 56 -3.68 -6.16 12.96
CA ILE A 56 -3.31 -6.17 14.39
C ILE A 56 -4.08 -7.21 15.23
N ASP A 57 -5.32 -7.50 14.85
CA ASP A 57 -6.19 -8.47 15.54
C ASP A 57 -6.45 -9.72 14.70
N LYS A 58 -5.64 -9.95 13.65
CA LYS A 58 -5.77 -11.13 12.79
C LYS A 58 -4.84 -12.26 13.23
N PRO A 59 -5.15 -13.53 12.89
CA PRO A 59 -4.23 -14.64 13.07
C PRO A 59 -2.88 -14.39 12.37
N LEU A 60 -1.83 -15.03 12.88
CA LEU A 60 -0.52 -15.04 12.23
C LEU A 60 -0.62 -15.63 10.82
N GLY A 61 0.17 -15.11 9.88
CA GLY A 61 0.12 -15.49 8.48
C GLY A 61 -0.96 -14.78 7.67
N CYS A 62 -1.91 -14.07 8.29
CA CYS A 62 -2.83 -13.21 7.56
C CYS A 62 -2.06 -12.11 6.81
N PHE A 63 -2.50 -11.82 5.59
CA PHE A 63 -1.86 -10.87 4.71
C PHE A 63 -2.88 -10.02 3.95
N LEU A 64 -2.39 -8.92 3.39
CA LEU A 64 -3.09 -8.13 2.39
C LEU A 64 -2.12 -7.56 1.37
N VAL A 65 -2.62 -7.27 0.17
CA VAL A 65 -1.89 -6.59 -0.89
C VAL A 65 -2.45 -5.19 -1.07
N ARG A 66 -1.56 -4.21 -1.16
CA ARG A 66 -1.89 -2.80 -1.40
C ARG A 66 -1.06 -2.22 -2.53
N VAL A 67 -1.53 -1.13 -3.10
CA VAL A 67 -0.78 -0.34 -4.09
C VAL A 67 0.25 0.55 -3.38
N GLY A 68 1.45 0.68 -3.95
CA GLY A 68 2.49 1.58 -3.45
C GLY A 68 2.03 3.04 -3.50
N GLN A 69 2.35 3.84 -2.47
CA GLN A 69 2.03 5.28 -2.48
C GLN A 69 3.15 6.15 -3.09
N SER A 70 4.37 5.61 -3.15
CA SER A 70 5.57 6.35 -3.58
C SER A 70 6.20 5.81 -4.87
N ARG A 71 5.76 4.64 -5.33
CA ARG A 71 6.23 3.99 -6.55
C ARG A 71 5.14 3.09 -7.11
N GLU A 72 5.16 2.90 -8.42
CA GLU A 72 4.34 1.90 -9.10
C GLU A 72 4.66 0.50 -8.59
N GLY A 73 3.63 -0.32 -8.49
CA GLY A 73 3.73 -1.68 -7.97
C GLY A 73 2.89 -1.93 -6.73
N PHE A 74 2.98 -3.18 -6.29
CA PHE A 74 2.25 -3.70 -5.13
C PHE A 74 3.17 -3.85 -3.92
N THR A 75 2.57 -3.82 -2.74
CA THR A 75 3.23 -4.14 -1.48
C THR A 75 2.41 -5.19 -0.75
N LEU A 76 3.07 -6.28 -0.37
CA LEU A 76 2.53 -7.29 0.54
C LEU A 76 2.73 -6.81 1.97
N THR A 77 1.67 -6.81 2.76
CA THR A 77 1.73 -6.63 4.21
C THR A 77 1.26 -7.93 4.83
N TYR A 78 2.04 -8.53 5.72
CA TYR A 78 1.72 -9.80 6.34
C TYR A 78 1.98 -9.74 7.84
N ARG A 79 1.13 -10.40 8.63
CA ARG A 79 1.30 -10.50 10.07
C ARG A 79 2.26 -11.65 10.37
N TYR A 80 3.33 -11.34 11.08
CA TYR A 80 4.30 -12.31 11.56
C TYR A 80 4.69 -12.02 13.00
N VAL A 81 5.20 -13.04 13.68
CA VAL A 81 5.89 -12.84 14.96
C VAL A 81 7.34 -12.53 14.64
N PRO A 82 7.90 -11.39 15.08
CA PRO A 82 9.34 -11.21 15.02
C PRO A 82 9.97 -12.27 15.93
N ASN A 83 10.63 -13.25 15.33
CA ASN A 83 11.56 -14.12 16.06
C ASN A 83 12.74 -13.25 16.51
N ILE A 84 12.64 -12.65 17.69
CA ILE A 84 13.81 -12.19 18.44
C ILE A 84 13.89 -13.09 19.66
N VAL A 85 14.53 -14.25 19.45
CA VAL A 85 15.28 -14.89 20.53
C VAL A 85 16.73 -14.80 20.08
N LEU A 86 17.40 -13.71 20.44
CA LEU A 86 18.85 -13.72 20.55
C LEU A 86 19.12 -14.38 21.90
N SER A 87 19.32 -15.69 21.89
CA SER A 87 19.98 -16.42 22.99
C SER A 87 21.49 -16.34 22.81
#